data_AF-H3GKN4-F1
#
_entry.id   AF-H3GKN4-F1
#
_cell.length_a   1.000
_cell.length_b   1.000
_cell.length_c   1.000
_cell.angle_alpha   90.00
_cell.angle_beta   90.00
_cell.angle_gamma   90.00
#
_symmetry.space_group_name_H-M   'P 1'
#
loop_
_entity.id
_entity.type
_entity.pdbx_description
1 polymer ?
#
loop_
_entity_poly.entity_id
_entity_poly.type
_entity_poly.pdbx_seq_one_letter_code
_entity_poly.pdbx_strand_id
1 'polypeptide(L)'
;MWTFWLTWVCRTFPWWPQHLVSDYDWQLAAVECEGIRVAEGGKDEEEIPVYSFDDVMPETILHDIYRSGENYTYDELQQMLSDLREVEPEFIAQYKAELFEKFSRRVVFSDDEVTVLDSFLSGESKPTRSFVFNDRLNLTQSELALSEMTSDDSEPGFDRSTLALEVHRSLCMPLAWLRKREQQSPPLRVSILGAGACTLPLFLLEHHSPQELGRLDAVEPSSQVNAIAQRFFGVGEALQRDGRLVIHEKMGEDFLAEQEQDAVLDVLMMDVEAGESYAGVRAPPVGMLEPRFLRTAKRMLAPGGIMAVNVITESQEALQSVETKLAHVFPRGLRLPMPANTTFFLFNDENSPLGVTISSTSSSIINQAMVATTPKRQDGRAGNELRPFASEQGALFRADGSARMSHGSSTVLAAVYGPGQARNWRGEKTDRATLDVCFKLEKGIMTSKEKEYEQVIRETFTPIVLTDCFPRAVISIVVQHLLAVAINAVSLALMDAGVPMTSVVTATSCGIFPDGNLYLDPSSVEEEVQLPIQYFDEAVSWVITARSSTSDGVLTCITNGLLSEEQYFACSEACQRASESVAAFFRIVQQKKHPLDTPGQ
;
A
#
# COMPACT_ATOMS: atom_id res chain seq x y z
N MET A 1 -15.40 13.00 -2.62
CA MET A 1 -15.10 12.47 -1.27
C MET A 1 -13.83 13.09 -0.70
N TRP A 2 -12.74 13.22 -1.48
CA TRP A 2 -11.52 13.95 -1.11
C TRP A 2 -11.71 15.44 -0.81
N THR A 3 -12.54 16.13 -1.60
CA THR A 3 -12.82 17.57 -1.40
C THR A 3 -13.60 17.85 -0.11
N PHE A 4 -14.42 16.90 0.35
CA PHE A 4 -15.20 16.98 1.60
C PHE A 4 -14.35 16.64 2.83
N TRP A 5 -13.34 15.78 2.65
CA TRP A 5 -12.33 15.47 3.67
C TRP A 5 -11.45 16.70 3.93
N LEU A 6 -10.92 17.35 2.89
CA LEU A 6 -10.17 18.62 3.02
C LEU A 6 -11.01 19.75 3.64
N THR A 7 -12.30 19.89 3.29
CA THR A 7 -13.15 20.93 3.89
C THR A 7 -13.54 20.67 5.35
N TRP A 8 -13.61 19.41 5.79
CA TRP A 8 -13.91 19.10 7.20
C TRP A 8 -12.64 19.16 8.06
N VAL A 9 -11.51 18.68 7.54
CA VAL A 9 -10.17 18.86 8.13
C VAL A 9 -9.96 20.34 8.47
N CYS A 10 -10.16 21.26 7.53
CA CYS A 10 -10.03 22.69 7.79
C CYS A 10 -11.05 23.29 8.79
N ARG A 11 -12.22 22.67 8.97
CA ARG A 11 -13.24 23.11 9.95
C ARG A 11 -13.05 22.51 11.34
N THR A 12 -12.37 21.37 11.45
CA THR A 12 -12.03 20.72 12.73
C THR A 12 -10.60 20.95 13.21
N PHE A 13 -9.80 21.67 12.44
CA PHE A 13 -8.41 21.90 12.76
C PHE A 13 -8.14 22.86 13.95
N PRO A 14 -8.99 23.82 14.36
CA PRO A 14 -8.65 24.68 15.51
C PRO A 14 -8.62 23.94 16.87
N TRP A 15 -8.90 22.64 16.88
CA TRP A 15 -9.14 21.87 18.10
C TRP A 15 -8.42 20.51 18.15
N TRP A 16 -7.47 20.25 17.25
CA TRP A 16 -6.54 19.12 17.48
C TRP A 16 -5.59 19.51 18.62
N PRO A 17 -5.42 18.70 19.68
CA PRO A 17 -4.61 19.09 20.82
C PRO A 17 -3.19 19.44 20.38
N GLN A 18 -2.77 20.68 20.66
CA GLN A 18 -1.45 21.22 20.35
C GLN A 18 -0.28 20.36 20.90
N HIS A 19 -0.58 19.40 21.77
CA HIS A 19 0.34 18.45 22.37
C HIS A 19 0.56 17.18 21.53
N LEU A 20 -0.23 16.97 20.47
CA LEU A 20 -0.15 15.81 19.56
C LEU A 20 0.50 16.13 18.21
N VAL A 21 0.75 17.43 17.94
CA VAL A 21 1.26 17.95 16.66
C VAL A 21 2.28 19.05 16.97
N SER A 22 3.37 19.14 16.20
CA SER A 22 4.38 20.18 16.44
C SER A 22 3.82 21.58 16.12
N ASP A 23 4.29 22.63 16.79
CA ASP A 23 3.86 24.02 16.54
C ASP A 23 4.07 24.45 15.07
N TYR A 24 4.94 23.75 14.34
CA TYR A 24 5.21 23.99 12.91
C TYR A 24 4.19 23.29 11.99
N ASP A 25 3.85 22.02 12.24
CA ASP A 25 2.80 21.31 11.48
C ASP A 25 1.45 22.06 11.56
N TRP A 26 1.24 22.74 12.70
CA TRP A 26 0.12 23.65 12.92
C TRP A 26 0.15 24.86 11.97
N GLN A 27 1.32 25.47 11.79
CA GLN A 27 1.51 26.63 10.90
C GLN A 27 1.41 26.25 9.42
N LEU A 28 1.89 25.07 9.03
CA LEU A 28 1.83 24.60 7.64
C LEU A 28 0.39 24.27 7.21
N ALA A 29 -0.36 23.57 8.07
CA ALA A 29 -1.78 23.27 7.83
C ALA A 29 -2.67 24.53 7.82
N ALA A 30 -2.26 25.59 8.52
CA ALA A 30 -2.95 26.88 8.52
C ALA A 30 -2.97 27.58 7.15
N VAL A 31 -1.98 27.30 6.28
CA VAL A 31 -1.84 27.97 4.98
C VAL A 31 -2.88 27.50 3.96
N GLU A 32 -3.33 26.24 4.05
CA GLU A 32 -4.22 25.62 3.06
C GLU A 32 -5.70 25.59 3.49
N CYS A 33 -6.01 26.08 4.69
CA CYS A 33 -7.32 25.96 5.32
C CYS A 33 -8.04 27.30 5.55
N GLU A 34 -9.22 27.47 4.93
CA GLU A 34 -10.10 28.63 5.17
C GLU A 34 -10.63 28.64 6.61
N GLY A 35 -10.02 29.46 7.48
CA GLY A 35 -10.48 29.68 8.87
C GLY A 35 -9.37 29.71 9.93
N ILE A 36 -8.14 29.32 9.59
CA ILE A 36 -7.01 29.31 10.52
C ILE A 36 -6.23 30.62 10.39
N ARG A 37 -6.19 31.45 11.43
CA ARG A 37 -5.38 32.69 11.47
C ARG A 37 -4.14 32.46 12.33
N VAL A 38 -2.97 32.47 11.71
CA VAL A 38 -1.69 32.58 12.42
C VAL A 38 -1.50 34.04 12.82
N ALA A 39 -1.16 34.32 14.07
CA ALA A 39 -0.87 35.67 14.50
C ALA A 39 0.40 36.16 13.79
N GLU A 40 0.24 36.94 12.72
CA GLU A 40 1.36 37.66 12.12
C GLU A 40 1.86 38.66 13.17
N GLY A 41 3.14 38.55 13.51
CA GLY A 41 3.76 39.32 14.59
C GLY A 41 3.48 40.81 14.45
N GLY A 42 2.57 41.33 15.27
CA GLY A 42 2.33 42.76 15.39
C GLY A 42 0.89 43.16 15.67
N LYS A 43 0.57 43.30 16.97
CA LYS A 43 -0.48 44.16 17.53
C LYS A 43 -1.86 44.08 16.85
N ASP A 44 -2.62 43.04 17.21
CA ASP A 44 -3.96 43.18 17.76
C ASP A 44 -4.38 41.77 18.25
N GLU A 45 -4.29 41.57 19.57
CA GLU A 45 -4.74 40.35 20.26
C GLU A 45 -6.28 40.33 20.27
N GLU A 46 -6.91 40.00 19.16
CA GLU A 46 -8.26 39.42 19.23
C GLU A 46 -8.09 37.97 19.73
N GLU A 47 -8.51 37.72 20.97
CA GLU A 47 -8.44 36.42 21.65
C GLU A 47 -8.88 35.30 20.71
N ILE A 48 -7.92 34.47 20.28
CA ILE A 48 -8.20 33.21 19.59
C ILE A 48 -8.98 32.35 20.59
N PRO A 49 -10.22 31.95 20.28
CA PRO A 49 -10.97 31.10 21.20
C PRO A 49 -10.25 29.76 21.35
N VAL A 50 -9.79 29.47 22.57
CA VAL A 50 -9.11 28.23 22.94
C VAL A 50 -10.18 27.18 23.23
N TYR A 51 -10.30 26.20 22.35
CA TYR A 51 -11.18 25.04 22.56
C TYR A 51 -10.36 23.88 23.14
N SER A 52 -10.85 23.28 24.21
CA SER A 52 -10.25 22.12 24.86
C SER A 52 -10.66 20.82 24.15
N PHE A 53 -9.92 19.72 24.37
CA PHE A 53 -10.32 18.40 23.85
C PHE A 53 -11.75 18.00 24.32
N ASP A 54 -12.20 18.49 25.47
CA ASP A 54 -13.57 18.27 25.98
C ASP A 54 -14.65 18.94 25.10
N ASP A 55 -14.28 19.97 24.34
CA ASP A 55 -15.20 20.69 23.46
C ASP A 55 -15.46 19.94 22.14
N VAL A 56 -14.55 19.05 21.71
CA VAL A 56 -14.60 18.34 20.41
C VAL A 56 -14.71 16.82 20.47
N MET A 57 -14.49 16.25 21.65
CA MET A 57 -14.70 14.84 21.94
C MET A 57 -16.10 14.33 21.56
N PRO A 58 -17.21 15.09 21.80
CA PRO A 58 -18.54 14.75 21.31
C PRO A 58 -18.61 14.40 19.81
N GLU A 59 -18.00 15.21 18.96
CA GLU A 59 -18.06 15.06 17.51
C GLU A 59 -17.18 13.89 17.03
N THR A 60 -16.07 13.63 17.74
CA THR A 60 -15.19 12.48 17.48
C THR A 60 -15.88 11.16 17.80
N ILE A 61 -16.56 11.08 18.96
CA ILE A 61 -17.36 9.91 19.36
C ILE A 61 -18.52 9.69 18.37
N LEU A 62 -19.19 10.76 17.93
CA LEU A 62 -20.25 10.70 16.93
C LEU A 62 -19.77 10.08 15.61
N HIS A 63 -18.56 10.46 15.20
CA HIS A 63 -17.96 9.99 13.95
C HIS A 63 -17.56 8.51 14.03
N ASP A 64 -17.06 8.03 15.17
CA ASP A 64 -16.78 6.61 15.37
C ASP A 64 -18.05 5.76 15.46
N ILE A 65 -19.12 6.28 16.06
CA ILE A 65 -20.47 5.66 16.02
C ILE A 65 -21.03 5.67 14.60
N TYR A 66 -20.79 6.74 13.82
CA TYR A 66 -21.21 6.79 12.41
C TYR A 66 -20.43 5.77 11.55
N ARG A 67 -19.14 5.56 11.84
CA ARG A 67 -18.30 4.53 11.22
C ARG A 67 -18.66 3.11 11.64
N SER A 68 -19.24 2.90 12.83
CA SER A 68 -19.72 1.59 13.27
C SER A 68 -20.95 1.10 12.47
N GLY A 69 -21.58 2.00 11.70
CA GLY A 69 -22.67 1.68 10.78
C GLY A 69 -24.04 1.54 11.44
N GLU A 70 -24.22 2.14 12.62
CA GLU A 70 -25.49 2.21 13.33
C GLU A 70 -26.32 3.41 12.83
N ASN A 71 -27.58 3.17 12.46
CA ASN A 71 -28.47 4.19 11.89
C ASN A 71 -29.13 5.02 13.00
N TYR A 72 -28.45 6.06 13.46
CA TYR A 72 -29.04 7.09 14.32
C TYR A 72 -29.42 8.35 13.53
N THR A 73 -30.54 8.96 13.86
CA THR A 73 -30.92 10.28 13.34
C THR A 73 -30.11 11.38 14.03
N TYR A 74 -29.99 12.55 13.38
CA TYR A 74 -29.25 13.70 13.94
C TYR A 74 -29.75 14.12 15.33
N ASP A 75 -31.07 14.02 15.56
CA ASP A 75 -31.69 14.35 16.84
C ASP A 75 -31.41 13.29 17.93
N GLU A 76 -31.35 12.00 17.57
CA GLU A 76 -30.96 10.91 18.48
C GLU A 76 -29.48 11.01 18.88
N LEU A 77 -28.61 11.40 17.95
CA LEU A 77 -27.18 11.64 18.21
C LEU A 77 -26.96 12.83 19.15
N GLN A 78 -27.71 13.92 18.96
CA GLN A 78 -27.69 15.09 19.86
C GLN A 78 -28.20 14.75 21.27
N GLN A 79 -29.23 13.90 21.37
CA GLN A 79 -29.75 13.42 22.66
C GLN A 79 -28.73 12.52 23.37
N MET A 80 -28.09 11.58 22.66
CA MET A 80 -27.01 10.74 23.21
C MET A 80 -25.80 11.55 23.67
N LEU A 81 -25.45 12.63 22.96
CA LEU A 81 -24.39 13.55 23.36
C LEU A 81 -24.73 14.34 24.63
N SER A 82 -26.00 14.74 24.79
CA SER A 82 -26.49 15.35 26.02
C SER A 82 -26.40 14.37 27.19
N ASP A 83 -26.80 13.12 26.97
CA ASP A 83 -26.76 12.08 27.99
C ASP A 83 -25.29 11.71 28.34
N LEU A 84 -24.38 11.60 27.37
CA LEU A 84 -22.94 11.35 27.60
C LEU A 84 -22.25 12.46 28.39
N ARG A 85 -22.68 13.72 28.22
CA ARG A 85 -22.20 14.86 29.01
C ARG A 85 -22.68 14.83 30.46
N GLU A 86 -23.82 14.20 30.74
CA GLU A 86 -24.39 14.12 32.09
C GLU A 86 -24.01 12.84 32.85
N VAL A 87 -23.64 11.76 32.16
CA VAL A 87 -23.65 10.41 32.78
C VAL A 87 -22.38 10.07 33.56
N GLU A 88 -21.13 10.09 33.05
CA GLU A 88 -19.96 9.75 33.90
C GLU A 88 -18.61 10.37 33.46
N PRO A 89 -18.02 11.31 34.23
CA PRO A 89 -16.69 11.87 33.98
C PRO A 89 -15.55 10.83 33.93
N GLU A 90 -15.73 9.68 34.59
CA GLU A 90 -14.73 8.60 34.64
C GLU A 90 -14.57 7.89 33.29
N PHE A 91 -15.65 7.70 32.52
CA PHE A 91 -15.60 7.09 31.20
C PHE A 91 -14.81 7.95 30.20
N ILE A 92 -15.01 9.26 30.25
CA ILE A 92 -14.29 10.25 29.44
C ILE A 92 -12.79 10.22 29.77
N ALA A 93 -12.43 10.18 31.05
CA ALA A 93 -11.04 10.09 31.48
C ALA A 93 -10.38 8.78 31.02
N GLN A 94 -11.11 7.67 31.05
CA GLN A 94 -10.62 6.37 30.60
C GLN A 94 -10.45 6.31 29.07
N TYR A 95 -11.39 6.86 28.29
CA TYR A 95 -11.27 6.95 26.84
C TYR A 95 -10.10 7.85 26.41
N LYS A 96 -9.90 8.98 27.10
CA LYS A 96 -8.71 9.84 26.89
C LYS A 96 -7.44 9.05 27.16
N ALA A 97 -7.34 8.39 28.31
CA ALA A 97 -6.15 7.60 28.65
C ALA A 97 -5.86 6.54 27.58
N GLU A 98 -6.88 5.81 27.12
CA GLU A 98 -6.76 4.78 26.10
C GLU A 98 -6.38 5.35 24.71
N LEU A 99 -6.89 6.52 24.32
CA LEU A 99 -6.53 7.17 23.05
C LEU A 99 -5.08 7.69 23.05
N PHE A 100 -4.67 8.34 24.15
CA PHE A 100 -3.31 8.87 24.31
C PHE A 100 -2.27 7.75 24.47
N GLU A 101 -2.64 6.63 25.08
CA GLU A 101 -1.80 5.42 25.12
C GLU A 101 -1.64 4.79 23.72
N LYS A 102 -2.68 4.84 22.88
CA LYS A 102 -2.70 4.22 21.54
C LYS A 102 -2.07 5.04 20.40
N PHE A 103 -2.05 6.37 20.51
CA PHE A 103 -1.59 7.27 19.43
C PHE A 103 -0.77 8.42 19.98
N SER A 104 0.32 8.10 20.69
CA SER A 104 1.23 9.13 21.23
C SER A 104 2.45 9.33 20.34
N ARG A 105 2.87 10.60 20.25
CA ARG A 105 4.19 10.99 19.75
C ARG A 105 4.94 11.68 20.89
N ARG A 106 6.19 11.29 21.11
CA ARG A 106 7.06 11.89 22.12
C ARG A 106 8.22 12.58 21.40
N VAL A 107 8.33 13.89 21.56
CA VAL A 107 9.51 14.64 21.11
C VAL A 107 10.67 14.27 22.04
N VAL A 108 11.67 13.59 21.49
CA VAL A 108 12.89 13.20 22.21
C VAL A 108 13.87 14.35 22.25
N PHE A 109 13.94 15.09 21.14
CA PHE A 109 14.78 16.26 20.96
C PHE A 109 14.18 17.15 19.89
N SER A 110 14.27 18.46 20.08
CA SER A 110 13.92 19.45 19.06
C SER A 110 14.75 20.70 19.31
N ASP A 111 15.21 21.31 18.22
CA ASP A 111 15.80 22.64 18.19
C ASP A 111 15.22 23.43 17.00
N ASP A 112 15.83 24.55 16.62
CA ASP A 112 15.30 25.41 15.55
C ASP A 112 15.33 24.72 14.16
N GLU A 113 16.26 23.80 13.91
CA GLU A 113 16.51 23.22 12.58
C GLU A 113 16.00 21.77 12.45
N VAL A 114 15.95 21.01 13.54
CA VAL A 114 15.69 19.57 13.49
C VAL A 114 14.85 19.06 14.66
N THR A 115 14.14 17.94 14.42
CA THR A 115 13.34 17.25 15.44
C THR A 115 13.57 15.74 15.39
N VAL A 116 13.68 15.13 16.57
CA VAL A 116 13.71 13.69 16.81
C VAL A 116 12.48 13.29 17.60
N LEU A 117 11.73 12.34 17.08
CA LEU A 117 10.43 11.95 17.62
C LEU A 117 10.30 10.43 17.73
N ASP A 118 9.75 9.98 18.85
CA ASP A 118 9.30 8.61 19.04
C ASP A 118 7.79 8.54 18.72
N SER A 119 7.39 7.64 17.84
CA SER A 119 5.99 7.41 17.47
C SER A 119 5.50 6.07 18.01
N PHE A 120 4.40 6.11 18.78
CA PHE A 120 3.70 4.97 19.33
C PHE A 120 2.30 4.92 18.70
N LEU A 121 2.19 4.19 17.60
CA LEU A 121 0.94 4.01 16.84
C LEU A 121 0.41 2.60 17.08
N SER A 122 -0.86 2.47 17.52
CA SER A 122 -1.46 1.15 17.78
C SER A 122 -1.64 0.32 16.49
N GLY A 123 -1.29 -0.97 16.56
CA GLY A 123 -1.31 -1.93 15.45
C GLY A 123 -0.23 -3.02 15.60
N GLU A 124 0.03 -3.83 14.56
CA GLU A 124 1.17 -4.78 14.50
C GLU A 124 2.53 -4.08 14.30
N SER A 125 2.57 -2.74 14.20
CA SER A 125 3.78 -1.95 13.97
C SER A 125 4.52 -1.65 15.27
N LYS A 126 5.83 -1.94 15.30
CA LYS A 126 6.72 -1.55 16.40
C LYS A 126 6.80 -0.03 16.52
N PRO A 127 6.99 0.53 17.72
CA PRO A 127 7.26 1.95 17.89
C PRO A 127 8.51 2.35 17.08
N THR A 128 8.56 3.57 16.58
CA THR A 128 9.69 4.04 15.76
C THR A 128 10.28 5.33 16.31
N ARG A 129 11.57 5.53 16.10
CA ARG A 129 12.25 6.82 16.27
C ARG A 129 12.59 7.37 14.90
N SER A 130 12.13 8.57 14.61
CA SER A 130 12.44 9.27 13.37
C SER A 130 13.15 10.59 13.61
N PHE A 131 13.94 10.98 12.61
CA PHE A 131 14.64 12.24 12.51
C PHE A 131 14.16 12.99 11.27
N VAL A 132 13.83 14.26 11.44
CA VAL A 132 13.28 15.16 10.43
C VAL A 132 13.95 16.54 10.54
N PHE A 133 14.10 17.22 9.41
CA PHE A 133 14.41 18.64 9.39
C PHE A 133 13.12 19.45 9.56
N ASN A 134 13.15 20.50 10.37
CA ASN A 134 11.97 21.30 10.69
C ASN A 134 11.43 22.10 9.50
N ASP A 135 12.27 22.48 8.54
CA ASP A 135 11.84 23.07 7.26
C ASP A 135 11.19 22.03 6.32
N ARG A 136 11.36 20.74 6.67
CA ARG A 136 11.27 19.48 5.91
C ARG A 136 10.30 18.41 6.42
N LEU A 137 9.35 18.71 7.32
CA LEU A 137 8.72 17.68 8.18
C LEU A 137 7.97 16.56 7.42
N ASN A 138 7.50 16.84 6.20
CA ASN A 138 6.87 15.84 5.34
C ASN A 138 7.84 14.75 4.86
N LEU A 139 9.13 14.90 5.13
CA LEU A 139 10.16 13.98 4.71
C LEU A 139 10.99 13.47 5.89
N THR A 140 10.77 12.20 6.21
CA THR A 140 11.56 11.50 7.22
C THR A 140 12.94 11.18 6.65
N GLN A 141 13.97 11.82 7.21
CA GLN A 141 15.36 11.65 6.81
C GLN A 141 15.92 10.30 7.28
N SER A 142 15.54 9.88 8.49
CA SER A 142 15.99 8.62 9.06
C SER A 142 14.96 8.08 10.03
N GLU A 143 14.70 6.78 9.97
CA GLU A 143 13.75 6.11 10.86
C GLU A 143 14.27 4.72 11.25
N LEU A 144 14.03 4.33 12.50
CA LEU A 144 14.37 3.01 13.02
C LEU A 144 13.31 2.52 14.02
N ALA A 145 13.18 1.21 14.14
CA ALA A 145 12.26 0.60 15.09
C ALA A 145 12.84 0.60 16.51
N LEU A 146 12.00 0.81 17.50
CA LEU A 146 12.33 0.75 18.92
C LEU A 146 11.92 -0.61 19.49
N SER A 147 12.72 -1.13 20.41
CA SER A 147 12.36 -2.34 21.17
C SER A 147 11.33 -2.01 22.26
N GLU A 148 10.54 -3.01 22.67
CA GLU A 148 9.58 -2.87 23.78
C GLU A 148 10.25 -2.29 25.03
N MET A 149 9.59 -1.31 25.68
CA MET A 149 10.09 -0.70 26.90
C MET A 149 9.99 -1.69 28.06
N THR A 150 11.10 -1.87 28.79
CA THR A 150 11.13 -2.74 29.98
C THR A 150 10.55 -2.07 31.23
N SER A 151 10.42 -0.73 31.20
CA SER A 151 9.82 0.12 32.26
C SER A 151 9.54 1.54 31.73
N ASP A 152 8.60 2.28 32.34
CA ASP A 152 8.22 3.65 31.94
C ASP A 152 9.38 4.68 31.98
N ASP A 153 10.40 4.46 32.80
CA ASP A 153 11.53 5.39 32.99
C ASP A 153 12.80 5.05 32.19
N SER A 154 12.79 3.97 31.39
CA SER A 154 13.97 3.55 30.60
C SER A 154 13.91 4.05 29.16
N GLU A 155 15.04 4.52 28.61
CA GLU A 155 15.11 4.77 27.16
C GLU A 155 14.89 3.46 26.39
N PRO A 156 14.05 3.47 25.33
CA PRO A 156 13.81 2.29 24.53
C PRO A 156 15.10 1.88 23.79
N GLY A 157 15.35 0.57 23.76
CA GLY A 157 16.42 0.01 22.93
C GLY A 157 16.12 0.18 21.44
N PHE A 158 17.15 0.00 20.62
CA PHE A 158 17.05 0.12 19.17
C PHE A 158 16.90 -1.27 18.54
N ASP A 159 15.81 -1.49 17.81
CA ASP A 159 15.61 -2.69 17.00
C ASP A 159 16.13 -2.45 15.57
N ARG A 160 17.28 -3.05 15.28
CA ARG A 160 17.90 -2.99 13.95
C ARG A 160 17.66 -4.26 13.13
N SER A 161 16.71 -5.12 13.50
CA SER A 161 16.40 -6.34 12.74
C SER A 161 15.87 -6.05 11.33
N THR A 162 15.28 -4.88 11.11
CA THR A 162 14.75 -4.42 9.82
C THR A 162 15.07 -2.94 9.59
N LEU A 163 15.04 -2.51 8.33
CA LEU A 163 15.09 -1.09 7.95
C LEU A 163 13.67 -0.54 7.85
N ALA A 164 13.41 0.63 8.43
CA ALA A 164 12.10 1.28 8.35
C ALA A 164 11.83 1.85 6.94
N LEU A 165 12.82 2.54 6.37
CA LEU A 165 12.69 3.19 5.06
C LEU A 165 12.93 2.20 3.90
N GLU A 166 12.00 2.15 2.95
CA GLU A 166 12.10 1.28 1.77
C GLU A 166 13.33 1.57 0.91
N VAL A 167 13.70 2.85 0.79
CA VAL A 167 14.91 3.26 0.07
C VAL A 167 16.19 2.70 0.69
N HIS A 168 16.25 2.60 2.02
CA HIS A 168 17.42 1.99 2.66
C HIS A 168 17.50 0.50 2.34
N ARG A 169 16.35 -0.18 2.16
CA ARG A 169 16.32 -1.59 1.71
C ARG A 169 16.78 -1.72 0.26
N SER A 170 16.36 -0.84 -0.64
CA SER A 170 16.79 -0.88 -2.03
C SER A 170 18.28 -0.62 -2.18
N LEU A 171 18.83 0.34 -1.41
CA LEU A 171 20.26 0.65 -1.38
C LEU A 171 21.12 -0.52 -0.89
N CYS A 172 20.54 -1.48 -0.15
CA CYS A 172 21.26 -2.69 0.30
C CYS A 172 21.41 -3.77 -0.78
N MET A 173 20.65 -3.72 -1.89
CA MET A 173 20.66 -4.75 -2.95
C MET A 173 22.04 -5.07 -3.54
N PRO A 174 22.95 -4.10 -3.77
CA PRO A 174 24.30 -4.36 -4.28
C PRO A 174 25.08 -5.37 -3.43
N LEU A 175 24.89 -5.38 -2.11
CA LEU A 175 25.60 -6.27 -1.20
C LEU A 175 25.24 -7.75 -1.47
N ALA A 176 23.98 -8.03 -1.80
CA ALA A 176 23.54 -9.38 -2.17
C ALA A 176 24.14 -9.85 -3.50
N TRP A 177 24.35 -8.93 -4.46
CA TRP A 177 24.96 -9.26 -5.75
C TRP A 177 26.47 -9.50 -5.63
N LEU A 178 27.15 -8.76 -4.77
CA LEU A 178 28.59 -8.88 -4.55
C LEU A 178 28.97 -10.06 -3.64
N ARG A 179 28.08 -10.50 -2.73
CA ARG A 179 28.24 -11.70 -1.89
C ARG A 179 28.43 -13.01 -2.67
N LYS A 180 28.08 -13.05 -3.97
CA LYS A 180 28.36 -14.20 -4.85
C LYS A 180 29.83 -14.30 -5.30
N ARG A 181 30.69 -13.35 -4.93
CA ARG A 181 32.15 -13.48 -5.12
C ARG A 181 32.68 -14.67 -4.30
N GLU A 182 33.68 -15.37 -4.85
CA GLU A 182 34.27 -16.59 -4.28
C GLU A 182 34.65 -16.41 -2.80
N GLN A 183 34.55 -17.48 -2.01
CA GLN A 183 34.80 -17.56 -0.54
C GLN A 183 36.18 -17.04 -0.06
N GLN A 184 37.05 -16.58 -0.96
CA GLN A 184 38.38 -16.02 -0.67
C GLN A 184 38.51 -14.51 -0.99
N SER A 185 37.41 -13.84 -1.33
CA SER A 185 37.43 -12.41 -1.66
C SER A 185 37.67 -11.54 -0.42
N PRO A 186 38.35 -10.39 -0.55
CA PRO A 186 38.52 -9.45 0.56
C PRO A 186 37.15 -8.93 1.05
N PRO A 187 37.06 -8.51 2.33
CA PRO A 187 35.82 -7.98 2.88
C PRO A 187 35.44 -6.67 2.19
N LEU A 188 34.13 -6.43 2.03
CA LEU A 188 33.59 -5.31 1.28
C LEU A 188 33.96 -3.97 1.94
N ARG A 189 34.21 -2.98 1.09
CA ARG A 189 34.37 -1.58 1.48
C ARG A 189 33.20 -0.77 0.94
N VAL A 190 32.41 -0.22 1.85
CA VAL A 190 31.15 0.48 1.52
C VAL A 190 31.24 1.93 1.97
N SER A 191 30.80 2.85 1.11
CA SER A 191 30.64 4.26 1.47
C SER A 191 29.18 4.67 1.27
N ILE A 192 28.64 5.43 2.20
CA ILE A 192 27.28 6.01 2.14
C ILE A 192 27.41 7.53 2.20
N LEU A 193 27.03 8.20 1.13
CA LEU A 193 26.89 9.65 1.08
C LEU A 193 25.47 10.04 1.48
N GLY A 194 25.35 10.98 2.42
CA GLY A 194 24.07 11.31 3.03
C GLY A 194 23.69 10.28 4.09
N ALA A 195 24.59 10.06 5.06
CA ALA A 195 24.36 9.05 6.09
C ALA A 195 23.22 9.42 7.06
N GLY A 196 22.84 10.71 7.15
CA GLY A 196 21.77 11.18 8.01
C GLY A 196 22.01 10.77 9.46
N ALA A 197 20.97 10.25 10.13
CA ALA A 197 21.09 9.74 11.50
C ALA A 197 21.77 8.35 11.60
N CYS A 198 22.44 7.90 10.53
CA CYS A 198 23.19 6.65 10.41
C CYS A 198 22.36 5.36 10.61
N THR A 199 21.06 5.39 10.32
CA THR A 199 20.20 4.19 10.42
C THR A 199 20.67 3.07 9.48
N LEU A 200 20.91 3.38 8.20
CA LEU A 200 21.44 2.44 7.22
C LEU A 200 22.87 1.96 7.56
N PRO A 201 23.85 2.84 7.86
CA PRO A 201 25.16 2.39 8.31
C PRO A 201 25.12 1.42 9.50
N LEU A 202 24.37 1.74 10.55
CA LEU A 202 24.30 0.89 11.75
C LEU A 202 23.63 -0.46 11.46
N PHE A 203 22.61 -0.48 10.59
CA PHE A 203 22.02 -1.73 10.11
C PHE A 203 23.06 -2.60 9.39
N LEU A 204 23.82 -2.04 8.46
CA LEU A 204 24.87 -2.79 7.74
C LEU A 204 25.94 -3.34 8.68
N LEU A 205 26.34 -2.54 9.68
CA LEU A 205 27.34 -2.92 10.67
C LEU A 205 26.90 -4.13 11.51
N GLU A 206 25.62 -4.21 11.87
CA GLU A 206 25.05 -5.27 12.70
C GLU A 206 24.76 -6.56 11.91
N HIS A 207 24.36 -6.45 10.64
CA HIS A 207 23.96 -7.60 9.80
C HIS A 207 25.08 -8.17 8.91
N HIS A 208 26.28 -7.60 8.96
CA HIS A 208 27.43 -8.12 8.22
C HIS A 208 28.59 -8.38 9.17
N SER A 209 29.19 -9.57 9.06
CA SER A 209 30.35 -9.90 9.88
C SER A 209 31.59 -9.13 9.41
N PRO A 210 32.66 -9.03 10.24
CA PRO A 210 33.92 -8.42 9.83
C PRO A 210 34.60 -9.09 8.63
N GLN A 211 34.25 -10.35 8.33
CA GLN A 211 34.72 -11.06 7.13
C GLN A 211 33.95 -10.66 5.87
N GLU A 212 32.73 -10.15 6.00
CA GLU A 212 31.91 -9.71 4.87
C GLU A 212 32.04 -8.21 4.61
N LEU A 213 32.05 -7.40 5.66
CA LEU A 213 32.16 -5.94 5.60
C LEU A 213 33.38 -5.51 6.42
N GLY A 214 34.38 -4.96 5.74
CA GLY A 214 35.68 -4.60 6.33
C GLY A 214 35.78 -3.11 6.67
N ARG A 215 35.05 -2.26 5.95
CA ARG A 215 35.01 -0.82 6.18
C ARG A 215 33.67 -0.23 5.73
N LEU A 216 33.14 0.68 6.55
CA LEU A 216 31.91 1.41 6.31
C LEU A 216 32.13 2.90 6.56
N ASP A 217 32.22 3.68 5.50
CA ASP A 217 32.38 5.13 5.56
C ASP A 217 30.99 5.79 5.48
N ALA A 218 30.57 6.46 6.57
CA ALA A 218 29.34 7.23 6.65
C ALA A 218 29.68 8.73 6.49
N VAL A 219 29.19 9.36 5.42
CA VAL A 219 29.54 10.74 5.07
C VAL A 219 28.32 11.63 5.26
N GLU A 220 28.43 12.60 6.17
CA GLU A 220 27.36 13.53 6.54
C GLU A 220 27.99 14.91 6.85
N PRO A 221 27.74 15.96 6.04
CA PRO A 221 28.39 17.26 6.23
C PRO A 221 27.94 18.01 7.50
N SER A 222 26.76 17.74 8.05
CA SER A 222 26.26 18.47 9.21
C SER A 222 26.80 17.92 10.53
N SER A 223 27.54 18.76 11.26
CA SER A 223 28.00 18.45 12.63
C SER A 223 26.83 18.20 13.59
N GLN A 224 25.72 18.93 13.42
CA GLN A 224 24.51 18.78 14.21
C GLN A 224 23.84 17.43 13.95
N VAL A 225 23.71 17.02 12.68
CA VAL A 225 23.15 15.69 12.32
C VAL A 225 24.03 14.57 12.88
N ASN A 226 25.36 14.69 12.77
CA ASN A 226 26.29 13.73 13.36
C ASN A 226 26.18 13.66 14.90
N ALA A 227 25.99 14.81 15.58
CA ALA A 227 25.78 14.85 17.02
C ALA A 227 24.45 14.18 17.42
N ILE A 228 23.38 14.39 16.64
CA ILE A 228 22.07 13.74 16.83
C ILE A 228 22.19 12.23 16.63
N ALA A 229 22.88 11.79 15.58
CA ALA A 229 23.10 10.38 15.31
C ALA A 229 23.84 9.70 16.48
N GLN A 230 24.88 10.36 17.02
CA GLN A 230 25.62 9.86 18.17
C GLN A 230 24.79 9.79 19.45
N ARG A 231 23.96 10.80 19.71
CA ARG A 231 23.20 10.92 20.96
C ARG A 231 21.91 10.11 20.97
N PHE A 232 21.18 10.07 19.85
CA PHE A 232 19.79 9.58 19.82
C PHE A 232 19.58 8.32 18.96
N PHE A 233 20.56 7.94 18.13
CA PHE A 233 20.46 6.81 17.20
C PHE A 233 21.49 5.70 17.48
N GLY A 234 22.25 5.81 18.57
CA GLY A 234 23.19 4.78 19.03
C GLY A 234 24.54 4.76 18.31
N VAL A 235 24.89 5.80 17.54
CA VAL A 235 26.18 5.83 16.85
C VAL A 235 27.36 5.99 17.81
N GLY A 236 27.18 6.71 18.93
CA GLY A 236 28.24 6.91 19.92
C GLY A 236 28.76 5.59 20.51
N GLU A 237 27.86 4.65 20.80
CA GLU A 237 28.21 3.31 21.27
C GLU A 237 28.84 2.46 20.16
N ALA A 238 28.29 2.54 18.94
CA ALA A 238 28.79 1.78 17.79
C ALA A 238 30.25 2.12 17.44
N LEU A 239 30.61 3.42 17.46
CA LEU A 239 31.98 3.89 17.21
C LEU A 239 32.99 3.36 18.24
N GLN A 240 32.57 3.13 19.48
CA GLN A 240 33.43 2.57 20.53
C GLN A 240 33.58 1.04 20.40
N ARG A 241 32.54 0.36 19.89
CA ARG A 241 32.47 -1.10 19.81
C ARG A 241 33.09 -1.66 18.54
N ASP A 242 32.98 -0.95 17.42
CA ASP A 242 33.28 -1.49 16.09
C ASP A 242 34.08 -0.49 15.23
N GLY A 243 35.36 -0.79 15.02
CA GLY A 243 36.27 0.06 14.25
C GLY A 243 36.03 0.06 12.73
N ARG A 244 35.03 -0.67 12.23
CA ARG A 244 34.67 -0.67 10.80
C ARG A 244 33.91 0.58 10.39
N LEU A 245 33.13 1.17 11.30
CA LEU A 245 32.34 2.39 11.06
C LEU A 245 33.23 3.62 11.21
N VAL A 246 33.25 4.47 10.18
CA VAL A 246 33.97 5.75 10.19
C VAL A 246 33.02 6.85 9.74
N ILE A 247 32.83 7.87 10.57
CA ILE A 247 32.05 9.07 10.22
C ILE A 247 32.98 10.12 9.60
N HIS A 248 32.54 10.73 8.51
CA HIS A 248 33.19 11.85 7.86
C HIS A 248 32.26 13.06 7.83
N GLU A 249 32.62 14.11 8.57
CA GLU A 249 31.93 15.39 8.56
C GLU A 249 32.41 16.24 7.37
N LYS A 250 31.96 15.89 6.16
CA LYS A 250 32.37 16.49 4.89
C LYS A 250 31.26 16.42 3.85
N MET A 251 31.33 17.30 2.86
CA MET A 251 30.53 17.15 1.64
C MET A 251 30.94 15.87 0.90
N GLY A 252 29.98 15.19 0.28
CA GLY A 252 30.24 13.94 -0.45
C GLY A 252 31.22 14.13 -1.62
N GLU A 253 31.14 15.27 -2.30
CA GLU A 253 32.06 15.67 -3.36
C GLU A 253 33.50 15.76 -2.86
N ASP A 254 33.71 16.45 -1.74
CA ASP A 254 35.03 16.65 -1.13
C ASP A 254 35.59 15.33 -0.62
N PHE A 255 34.76 14.51 0.04
CA PHE A 255 35.14 13.19 0.53
C PHE A 255 35.68 12.29 -0.59
N LEU A 256 35.01 12.25 -1.75
CA LEU A 256 35.46 11.46 -2.90
C LEU A 256 36.67 12.08 -3.62
N ALA A 257 36.77 13.42 -3.64
CA ALA A 257 37.86 14.12 -4.32
C ALA A 257 39.20 14.00 -3.58
N GLU A 258 39.17 13.93 -2.24
CA GLU A 258 40.36 13.79 -1.38
C GLU A 258 40.96 12.39 -1.37
N GLN A 259 40.26 11.37 -1.88
CA GLN A 259 40.81 10.02 -1.95
C GLN A 259 41.97 9.96 -2.94
N GLU A 260 43.18 9.70 -2.43
CA GLU A 260 44.40 9.58 -3.23
C GLU A 260 44.49 8.25 -4.01
N GLN A 261 43.76 7.23 -3.56
CA GLN A 261 43.73 5.90 -4.16
C GLN A 261 42.47 5.72 -5.00
N ASP A 262 42.62 5.12 -6.18
CA ASP A 262 41.50 4.68 -7.01
C ASP A 262 41.04 3.27 -6.61
N ALA A 263 39.83 2.86 -7.03
CA ALA A 263 39.31 1.50 -6.81
C ALA A 263 39.28 1.06 -5.33
N VAL A 264 38.86 1.97 -4.46
CA VAL A 264 38.88 1.81 -2.99
C VAL A 264 37.56 1.21 -2.46
N LEU A 265 36.47 1.34 -3.22
CA LEU A 265 35.11 0.99 -2.80
C LEU A 265 34.52 -0.16 -3.62
N ASP A 266 33.88 -1.11 -2.97
CA ASP A 266 33.04 -2.11 -3.66
C ASP A 266 31.63 -1.58 -3.90
N VAL A 267 31.10 -0.80 -2.95
CA VAL A 267 29.78 -0.17 -3.05
C VAL A 267 29.85 1.30 -2.64
N LEU A 268 29.26 2.16 -3.47
CA LEU A 268 29.03 3.57 -3.16
C LEU A 268 27.52 3.83 -3.17
N MET A 269 26.93 4.11 -2.01
CA MET A 269 25.53 4.47 -1.87
C MET A 269 25.40 5.98 -1.78
N MET A 270 24.44 6.56 -2.51
CA MET A 270 24.16 8.00 -2.52
C MET A 270 22.70 8.22 -2.18
N ASP A 271 22.47 8.67 -0.95
CA ASP A 271 21.17 9.03 -0.37
C ASP A 271 21.21 10.49 0.08
N VAL A 272 21.58 11.38 -0.85
CA VAL A 272 21.74 12.81 -0.57
C VAL A 272 20.56 13.55 -1.16
N GLU A 273 19.92 14.39 -0.37
CA GLU A 273 18.84 15.23 -0.83
C GLU A 273 19.29 16.69 -0.94
N ALA A 274 18.84 17.40 -1.97
CA ALA A 274 19.10 18.83 -2.15
C ALA A 274 18.15 19.71 -1.31
N GLY A 275 17.17 19.08 -0.65
CA GLY A 275 16.08 19.69 0.07
C GLY A 275 15.06 20.39 -0.84
N GLU A 276 15.51 21.20 -1.80
CA GLU A 276 14.67 21.88 -2.77
C GLU A 276 14.78 21.21 -4.14
N SER A 277 13.67 21.21 -4.88
CA SER A 277 13.66 20.72 -6.26
C SER A 277 14.33 21.72 -7.19
N TYR A 278 15.39 21.29 -7.86
CA TYR A 278 16.01 22.06 -8.93
C TYR A 278 15.83 21.35 -10.27
N ALA A 279 15.21 22.03 -11.23
CA ALA A 279 14.85 21.45 -12.53
C ALA A 279 14.03 20.15 -12.41
N GLY A 280 13.18 20.05 -11.38
CA GLY A 280 12.35 18.87 -11.10
C GLY A 280 13.08 17.72 -10.42
N VAL A 281 14.33 17.92 -9.97
CA VAL A 281 15.13 16.92 -9.23
C VAL A 281 15.32 17.40 -7.80
N ARG A 282 14.88 16.59 -6.83
CA ARG A 282 15.04 16.85 -5.39
C ARG A 282 16.21 16.06 -4.79
N ALA A 283 16.41 14.84 -5.26
CA ALA A 283 17.58 14.03 -4.91
C ALA A 283 18.11 13.32 -6.15
N PRO A 284 19.44 13.20 -6.34
CA PRO A 284 20.50 13.91 -5.60
C PRO A 284 20.66 15.38 -6.02
N PRO A 285 21.45 16.19 -5.29
CA PRO A 285 21.83 17.53 -5.72
C PRO A 285 22.44 17.56 -7.13
N VAL A 286 22.20 18.63 -7.88
CA VAL A 286 22.62 18.75 -9.28
C VAL A 286 24.14 18.60 -9.45
N GLY A 287 24.94 19.08 -8.49
CA GLY A 287 26.39 18.92 -8.47
C GLY A 287 26.83 17.45 -8.49
N MET A 288 26.08 16.56 -7.82
CA MET A 288 26.32 15.12 -7.79
C MET A 288 25.84 14.40 -9.07
N LEU A 289 25.12 15.09 -9.95
CA LEU A 289 24.74 14.60 -11.28
C LEU A 289 25.67 15.14 -12.37
N GLU A 290 26.63 16.00 -12.03
CA GLU A 290 27.57 16.52 -13.00
C GLU A 290 28.56 15.45 -13.46
N PRO A 291 28.99 15.47 -14.74
CA PRO A 291 29.95 14.50 -15.26
C PRO A 291 31.28 14.46 -14.49
N ARG A 292 31.66 15.56 -13.82
CA ARG A 292 32.87 15.61 -12.99
C ARG A 292 32.74 14.70 -11.78
N PHE A 293 31.68 14.88 -10.99
CA PHE A 293 31.43 14.06 -9.81
C PHE A 293 31.23 12.58 -10.18
N LEU A 294 30.38 12.30 -11.16
CA LEU A 294 30.08 10.92 -11.57
C LEU A 294 31.34 10.17 -12.04
N ARG A 295 32.29 10.84 -12.71
CA ARG A 295 33.57 10.22 -13.09
C ARG A 295 34.46 9.96 -11.88
N THR A 296 34.48 10.85 -10.91
CA THR A 296 35.20 10.63 -9.63
C THR A 296 34.60 9.45 -8.88
N ALA A 297 33.27 9.40 -8.75
CA ALA A 297 32.56 8.27 -8.14
C ALA A 297 32.87 6.94 -8.84
N LYS A 298 32.84 6.92 -10.18
CA LYS A 298 33.21 5.74 -10.96
C LYS A 298 34.66 5.30 -10.73
N ARG A 299 35.60 6.25 -10.67
CA ARG A 299 37.03 6.00 -10.41
C ARG A 299 37.26 5.38 -9.02
N MET A 300 36.43 5.73 -8.03
CA MET A 300 36.51 5.18 -6.68
C MET A 300 36.03 3.74 -6.57
N LEU A 301 35.16 3.30 -7.48
CA LEU A 301 34.68 1.92 -7.48
C LEU A 301 35.77 0.97 -7.98
N ALA A 302 35.93 -0.15 -7.27
CA ALA A 302 36.74 -1.27 -7.72
C ALA A 302 36.14 -1.90 -8.99
N PRO A 303 36.92 -2.70 -9.75
CA PRO A 303 36.36 -3.53 -10.79
C PRO A 303 35.22 -4.39 -10.24
N GLY A 304 34.06 -4.34 -10.88
CA GLY A 304 32.83 -5.01 -10.46
C GLY A 304 32.06 -4.30 -9.35
N GLY A 305 32.54 -3.14 -8.88
CA GLY A 305 31.87 -2.30 -7.91
C GLY A 305 30.60 -1.66 -8.44
N ILE A 306 29.74 -1.24 -7.52
CA ILE A 306 28.38 -0.78 -7.81
C ILE A 306 28.12 0.56 -7.12
N MET A 307 27.63 1.54 -7.87
CA MET A 307 27.06 2.77 -7.30
C MET A 307 25.55 2.61 -7.19
N ALA A 308 24.97 2.81 -6.01
CA ALA A 308 23.54 2.86 -5.80
C ALA A 308 23.12 4.30 -5.53
N VAL A 309 22.12 4.81 -6.25
CA VAL A 309 21.71 6.21 -6.20
C VAL A 309 20.21 6.31 -5.95
N ASN A 310 19.81 6.94 -4.86
CA ASN A 310 18.44 7.35 -4.64
C ASN A 310 18.14 8.61 -5.46
N VAL A 311 17.07 8.57 -6.27
CA VAL A 311 16.63 9.68 -7.11
C VAL A 311 15.18 10.03 -6.78
N ILE A 312 14.94 11.28 -6.41
CA ILE A 312 13.60 11.84 -6.17
C ILE A 312 13.37 12.94 -7.21
N THR A 313 12.34 12.80 -8.02
CA THR A 313 12.00 13.73 -9.10
C THR A 313 10.52 14.03 -9.11
N GLU A 314 10.15 15.25 -9.49
CA GLU A 314 8.76 15.72 -9.53
C GLU A 314 8.11 15.52 -10.91
N SER A 315 8.89 15.19 -11.93
CA SER A 315 8.40 14.99 -13.29
C SER A 315 9.14 13.87 -14.03
N GLN A 316 8.49 13.29 -15.04
CA GLN A 316 9.08 12.25 -15.86
C GLN A 316 10.23 12.78 -16.72
N GLU A 317 10.18 14.05 -17.15
CA GLU A 317 11.25 14.73 -17.89
C GLU A 317 12.51 14.91 -17.01
N ALA A 318 12.31 15.27 -15.74
CA ALA A 318 13.41 15.38 -14.79
C ALA A 318 14.09 14.02 -14.59
N LEU A 319 13.30 12.94 -14.46
CA LEU A 319 13.82 11.58 -14.35
C LEU A 319 14.61 11.14 -15.59
N GLN A 320 14.10 11.42 -16.79
CA GLN A 320 14.82 11.15 -18.05
C GLN A 320 16.14 11.94 -18.15
N SER A 321 16.15 13.19 -17.66
CA SER A 321 17.36 14.01 -17.59
C SER A 321 18.41 13.41 -16.65
N VAL A 322 18.01 12.94 -15.46
CA VAL A 322 18.90 12.23 -14.53
C VAL A 322 19.44 10.96 -15.18
N GLU A 323 18.57 10.13 -15.77
CA GLU A 323 18.94 8.90 -16.44
C GLU A 323 19.97 9.13 -17.56
N THR A 324 19.77 10.18 -18.36
CA THR A 324 20.71 10.57 -19.42
C THR A 324 22.09 10.95 -18.87
N LYS A 325 22.15 11.70 -17.77
CA LYS A 325 23.41 12.10 -17.13
C LYS A 325 24.15 10.90 -16.54
N LEU A 326 23.44 9.99 -15.88
CA LEU A 326 24.01 8.75 -15.32
C LEU A 326 24.54 7.85 -16.44
N ALA A 327 23.74 7.61 -17.49
CA ALA A 327 24.10 6.76 -18.62
C ALA A 327 25.33 7.27 -19.40
N HIS A 328 25.58 8.58 -19.38
CA HIS A 328 26.76 9.17 -20.02
C HIS A 328 28.09 8.73 -19.38
N VAL A 329 28.09 8.37 -18.10
CA VAL A 329 29.30 7.95 -17.36
C VAL A 329 29.29 6.44 -17.08
N PHE A 330 28.11 5.90 -16.78
CA PHE A 330 27.89 4.49 -16.50
C PHE A 330 27.07 3.86 -17.65
N PRO A 331 27.72 3.15 -18.59
CA PRO A 331 27.03 2.57 -19.74
C PRO A 331 26.12 1.40 -19.36
N ARG A 332 26.26 0.86 -18.14
CA ARG A 332 25.46 -0.25 -17.62
C ARG A 332 24.87 0.11 -16.27
N GLY A 333 23.58 -0.14 -16.11
CA GLY A 333 22.91 -0.02 -14.82
C GLY A 333 21.53 -0.68 -14.81
N LEU A 334 20.93 -0.72 -13.63
CA LEU A 334 19.54 -1.11 -13.40
C LEU A 334 18.80 0.05 -12.78
N ARG A 335 17.51 0.13 -13.07
CA ARG A 335 16.58 1.10 -12.50
C ARG A 335 15.51 0.34 -11.73
N LEU A 336 15.30 0.71 -10.48
CA LEU A 336 14.23 0.21 -9.63
C LEU A 336 13.28 1.36 -9.29
N PRO A 337 12.10 1.43 -9.93
CA PRO A 337 11.07 2.38 -9.52
C PRO A 337 10.50 1.98 -8.15
N MET A 338 10.24 2.98 -7.30
CA MET A 338 9.54 2.85 -6.01
C MET A 338 8.44 3.95 -5.96
N PRO A 339 7.46 3.87 -5.05
CA PRO A 339 6.30 4.77 -5.07
C PRO A 339 6.63 6.27 -5.02
N ALA A 340 7.65 6.65 -4.24
CA ALA A 340 8.05 8.04 -4.04
C ALA A 340 9.39 8.41 -4.71
N ASN A 341 10.16 7.43 -5.18
CA ASN A 341 11.54 7.62 -5.62
C ASN A 341 12.01 6.49 -6.56
N THR A 342 13.15 6.66 -7.20
CA THR A 342 13.75 5.66 -8.09
C THR A 342 15.18 5.39 -7.66
N THR A 343 15.53 4.12 -7.45
CA THR A 343 16.91 3.73 -7.16
C THR A 343 17.62 3.28 -8.45
N PHE A 344 18.76 3.88 -8.76
CA PHE A 344 19.63 3.46 -9.86
C PHE A 344 20.82 2.68 -9.33
N PHE A 345 21.12 1.54 -9.94
CA PHE A 345 22.30 0.73 -9.66
C PHE A 345 23.24 0.79 -10.88
N LEU A 346 24.40 1.42 -10.75
CA LEU A 346 25.32 1.68 -11.84
C LEU A 346 26.56 0.80 -11.67
N PHE A 347 26.90 0.05 -12.72
CA PHE A 347 28.00 -0.93 -12.66
C PHE A 347 29.30 -0.34 -13.21
N ASN A 348 30.41 -0.58 -12.52
CA ASN A 348 31.71 -0.09 -12.97
C ASN A 348 32.28 -0.90 -14.16
N ASP A 349 32.02 -2.21 -14.23
CA ASP A 349 32.57 -3.13 -15.24
C ASP A 349 31.63 -3.41 -16.43
N GLU A 350 32.23 -3.73 -17.59
CA GLU A 350 31.54 -4.28 -18.77
C GLU A 350 31.16 -5.76 -18.60
N ASN A 351 31.92 -6.53 -17.82
CA ASN A 351 31.62 -7.93 -17.48
C ASN A 351 30.85 -8.00 -16.17
N SER A 352 29.61 -7.52 -16.18
CA SER A 352 28.72 -7.64 -15.03
C SER A 352 28.53 -9.12 -14.62
N PRO A 353 28.43 -9.44 -13.32
CA PRO A 353 28.00 -10.77 -12.87
C PRO A 353 26.58 -11.12 -13.35
N LEU A 354 25.82 -10.13 -13.84
CA LEU A 354 24.61 -10.30 -14.63
C LEU A 354 25.01 -10.27 -16.12
N GLY A 355 25.15 -11.45 -16.73
CA GLY A 355 25.57 -11.64 -18.13
C GLY A 355 24.64 -11.03 -19.18
N VAL A 356 24.59 -9.69 -19.27
CA VAL A 356 23.83 -8.94 -20.28
C VAL A 356 24.82 -8.22 -21.17
N THR A 357 25.09 -8.79 -22.35
CA THR A 357 25.89 -8.17 -23.42
C THR A 357 25.02 -7.16 -24.18
N ILE A 358 25.40 -5.89 -24.19
CA ILE A 358 24.67 -4.81 -24.86
C ILE A 358 25.15 -4.73 -26.32
N SER A 359 24.31 -5.15 -27.27
CA SER A 359 24.52 -4.80 -28.69
C SER A 359 23.52 -3.74 -29.12
N SER A 360 24.07 -2.62 -29.56
CA SER A 360 23.46 -1.46 -30.19
C SER A 360 22.24 -1.75 -31.08
N THR A 361 21.08 -1.13 -30.80
CA THR A 361 20.50 -0.06 -31.64
C THR A 361 19.30 0.59 -30.94
N SER A 362 19.18 1.89 -31.21
CA SER A 362 18.21 2.90 -30.78
C SER A 362 16.82 2.46 -30.30
N SER A 363 16.37 3.16 -29.24
CA SER A 363 14.97 3.48 -28.91
C SER A 363 14.11 2.48 -28.12
N SER A 364 14.68 1.49 -27.42
CA SER A 364 13.87 0.56 -26.60
C SER A 364 14.51 0.01 -25.32
N ILE A 365 15.42 0.74 -24.68
CA ILE A 365 16.25 0.21 -23.59
C ILE A 365 15.89 0.81 -22.22
N ILE A 366 14.71 0.44 -21.72
CA ILE A 366 14.42 0.32 -20.27
C ILE A 366 13.76 -1.05 -19.95
N ASN A 367 13.24 -1.79 -20.94
CA ASN A 367 12.47 -3.02 -20.70
C ASN A 367 13.22 -4.35 -20.92
N GLN A 368 14.56 -4.37 -20.94
CA GLN A 368 15.32 -5.62 -21.22
C GLN A 368 16.32 -6.01 -20.14
N ALA A 369 15.87 -5.96 -18.88
CA ALA A 369 16.39 -6.83 -17.82
C ALA A 369 15.23 -7.43 -16.98
N MET A 370 14.15 -7.86 -17.65
CA MET A 370 13.03 -8.61 -17.06
C MET A 370 12.45 -9.57 -18.12
N VAL A 371 13.28 -10.41 -18.75
CA VAL A 371 12.76 -11.65 -19.38
C VAL A 371 13.72 -12.80 -19.09
N ALA A 372 13.63 -13.33 -17.89
CA ALA A 372 13.69 -14.77 -17.65
C ALA A 372 13.16 -15.15 -16.25
N THR A 373 12.11 -14.49 -15.80
CA THR A 373 11.01 -15.13 -15.06
C THR A 373 9.86 -14.14 -15.13
N THR A 374 8.93 -14.31 -16.08
CA THR A 374 7.53 -14.01 -15.75
C THR A 374 7.31 -14.67 -14.39
N PRO A 375 6.85 -13.96 -13.34
CA PRO A 375 6.48 -14.63 -12.12
C PRO A 375 5.38 -15.61 -12.56
N LYS A 376 5.75 -16.89 -12.67
CA LYS A 376 4.74 -17.92 -12.81
C LYS A 376 3.85 -17.71 -11.60
N ARG A 377 2.56 -17.48 -11.86
CA ARG A 377 1.53 -17.55 -10.82
C ARG A 377 1.81 -18.79 -9.99
N GLN A 378 1.52 -18.77 -8.69
CA GLN A 378 1.84 -19.91 -7.81
C GLN A 378 1.28 -21.25 -8.35
N ASP A 379 0.23 -21.18 -9.16
CA ASP A 379 -0.42 -22.31 -9.84
C ASP A 379 0.08 -22.61 -11.27
N GLY A 380 1.02 -21.83 -11.80
CA GLY A 380 1.65 -22.03 -13.10
C GLY A 380 0.86 -21.51 -14.31
N ARG A 381 -0.29 -20.84 -14.11
CA ARG A 381 -1.12 -20.27 -15.18
C ARG A 381 -0.49 -19.06 -15.86
N ALA A 382 -0.90 -18.80 -17.10
CA ALA A 382 -0.59 -17.54 -17.78
C ALA A 382 -1.41 -16.37 -17.22
N GLY A 383 -0.97 -15.13 -17.46
CA GLY A 383 -1.65 -13.92 -16.96
C GLY A 383 -3.08 -13.75 -17.49
N ASN A 384 -3.39 -14.29 -18.66
CA ASN A 384 -4.71 -14.22 -19.30
C ASN A 384 -5.54 -15.51 -19.14
N GLU A 385 -5.16 -16.42 -18.24
CA GLU A 385 -5.75 -17.75 -18.12
C GLU A 385 -6.67 -17.88 -16.89
N LEU A 386 -7.91 -18.30 -17.10
CA LEU A 386 -8.91 -18.56 -16.05
C LEU A 386 -8.61 -19.85 -15.29
N ARG A 387 -8.99 -19.92 -14.00
CA ARG A 387 -8.94 -21.17 -13.24
C ARG A 387 -9.90 -22.19 -13.85
N PRO A 388 -9.61 -23.50 -13.68
CA PRO A 388 -10.54 -24.53 -14.12
C PRO A 388 -11.88 -24.40 -13.40
N PHE A 389 -12.97 -24.47 -14.17
CA PHE A 389 -14.34 -24.42 -13.66
C PHE A 389 -14.83 -25.82 -13.31
N ALA A 390 -15.51 -25.95 -12.18
CA ALA A 390 -16.41 -27.08 -11.93
C ALA A 390 -17.69 -26.61 -11.26
N SER A 391 -18.77 -27.36 -11.49
CA SER A 391 -20.09 -27.02 -10.95
C SER A 391 -20.90 -28.26 -10.66
N GLU A 392 -21.70 -28.19 -9.61
CA GLU A 392 -22.70 -29.18 -9.20
C GLU A 392 -23.99 -28.42 -8.84
N GLN A 393 -25.08 -28.70 -9.54
CA GLN A 393 -26.40 -28.12 -9.24
C GLN A 393 -27.24 -29.09 -8.41
N GLY A 394 -28.15 -28.58 -7.59
CA GLY A 394 -28.96 -29.40 -6.69
C GLY A 394 -28.17 -29.99 -5.52
N ALA A 395 -27.07 -29.34 -5.11
CA ALA A 395 -26.19 -29.81 -4.03
C ALA A 395 -26.89 -29.86 -2.65
N LEU A 396 -27.93 -29.06 -2.43
CA LEU A 396 -28.67 -28.99 -1.17
C LEU A 396 -30.12 -29.45 -1.36
N PHE A 397 -30.48 -30.54 -0.68
CA PHE A 397 -31.82 -31.13 -0.75
C PHE A 397 -32.95 -30.23 -0.18
N ARG A 398 -32.62 -29.34 0.76
CA ARG A 398 -33.62 -28.49 1.45
C ARG A 398 -33.89 -27.16 0.75
N ALA A 399 -33.05 -26.77 -0.21
CA ALA A 399 -33.22 -25.54 -0.97
C ALA A 399 -34.07 -25.82 -2.21
N ASP A 400 -34.84 -24.82 -2.65
CA ASP A 400 -35.63 -24.95 -3.89
C ASP A 400 -34.70 -24.96 -5.12
N GLY A 401 -33.56 -24.27 -5.02
CA GLY A 401 -32.42 -24.46 -5.92
C GLY A 401 -31.10 -24.23 -5.22
N SER A 402 -30.05 -24.90 -5.68
CA SER A 402 -28.71 -24.75 -5.14
C SER A 402 -27.64 -25.03 -6.19
N ALA A 403 -26.49 -24.41 -6.02
CA ALA A 403 -25.34 -24.66 -6.88
C ALA A 403 -24.04 -24.53 -6.11
N ARG A 404 -23.18 -25.53 -6.26
CA ARG A 404 -21.77 -25.45 -5.89
C ARG A 404 -20.98 -25.08 -7.14
N MET A 405 -20.21 -24.01 -7.08
CA MET A 405 -19.35 -23.53 -8.15
C MET A 405 -17.92 -23.49 -7.63
N SER A 406 -16.97 -24.00 -8.39
CA SER A 406 -15.54 -23.89 -8.07
C SER A 406 -14.78 -23.25 -9.22
N HIS A 407 -13.99 -22.23 -8.89
CA HIS A 407 -12.92 -21.70 -9.74
C HIS A 407 -11.60 -22.12 -9.12
N GLY A 408 -10.98 -23.18 -9.64
CA GLY A 408 -9.77 -23.75 -9.06
C GLY A 408 -9.99 -24.24 -7.62
N SER A 409 -9.20 -23.73 -6.67
CA SER A 409 -9.31 -24.05 -5.24
C SER A 409 -10.46 -23.34 -4.53
N SER A 410 -10.98 -22.25 -5.09
CA SER A 410 -12.05 -21.46 -4.50
C SER A 410 -13.41 -22.09 -4.80
N THR A 411 -14.12 -22.55 -3.77
CA THR A 411 -15.44 -23.17 -3.90
C THR A 411 -16.50 -22.35 -3.17
N VAL A 412 -17.60 -22.07 -3.87
CA VAL A 412 -18.75 -21.33 -3.35
C VAL A 412 -19.99 -22.21 -3.42
N LEU A 413 -20.81 -22.15 -2.38
CA LEU A 413 -22.14 -22.75 -2.35
C LEU A 413 -23.20 -21.66 -2.30
N ALA A 414 -24.13 -21.68 -3.25
CA ALA A 414 -25.31 -20.83 -3.27
C ALA A 414 -26.57 -21.67 -3.06
N ALA A 415 -27.50 -21.13 -2.28
CA ALA A 415 -28.82 -21.70 -2.02
C ALA A 415 -29.89 -20.63 -2.29
N VAL A 416 -30.96 -21.03 -2.97
CA VAL A 416 -32.12 -20.19 -3.28
C VAL A 416 -33.34 -20.85 -2.65
N TYR A 417 -34.12 -20.04 -1.94
CA TYR A 417 -35.39 -20.43 -1.34
C TYR A 417 -36.49 -19.52 -1.86
N GLY A 418 -37.59 -20.12 -2.27
CA GLY A 418 -38.73 -19.43 -2.83
C GLY A 418 -38.75 -19.43 -4.36
N PRO A 419 -39.74 -18.75 -4.95
CA PRO A 419 -40.56 -17.68 -4.35
C PRO A 419 -41.49 -18.15 -3.22
N GLY A 420 -41.28 -17.61 -2.01
CA GLY A 420 -42.04 -17.95 -0.79
C GLY A 420 -42.76 -16.75 -0.19
N GLN A 421 -43.53 -16.96 0.87
CA GLN A 421 -44.25 -15.86 1.54
C GLN A 421 -43.31 -15.00 2.38
N ALA A 422 -43.44 -13.67 2.28
CA ALA A 422 -42.65 -12.73 3.09
C ALA A 422 -42.89 -12.95 4.59
N ARG A 423 -41.81 -13.15 5.36
CA ARG A 423 -41.89 -13.27 6.84
C ARG A 423 -42.18 -11.93 7.52
N ASN A 424 -41.74 -10.84 6.91
CA ASN A 424 -41.90 -9.47 7.41
C ASN A 424 -42.75 -8.65 6.43
N TRP A 425 -43.96 -8.27 6.85
CA TRP A 425 -44.90 -7.48 6.05
C TRP A 425 -44.39 -6.08 5.67
N ARG A 426 -43.41 -5.53 6.41
CA ARG A 426 -42.84 -4.18 6.17
C ARG A 426 -41.90 -4.10 4.96
N GLY A 427 -41.31 -5.23 4.54
CA GLY A 427 -40.40 -5.30 3.37
C GLY A 427 -41.04 -5.94 2.13
N GLU A 428 -42.35 -6.18 2.20
CA GLU A 428 -43.13 -6.82 1.15
C GLU A 428 -43.50 -5.80 0.06
N LYS A 429 -43.19 -6.12 -1.19
CA LYS A 429 -43.65 -5.34 -2.34
C LYS A 429 -44.90 -5.97 -2.91
N THR A 430 -45.93 -5.15 -3.14
CA THR A 430 -47.26 -5.63 -3.57
C THR A 430 -47.31 -5.98 -5.05
N ASP A 431 -46.47 -5.34 -5.85
CA ASP A 431 -46.41 -5.43 -7.31
C ASP A 431 -45.38 -6.45 -7.81
N ARG A 432 -44.35 -6.76 -7.00
CA ARG A 432 -43.21 -7.59 -7.40
C ARG A 432 -42.62 -8.40 -6.25
N ALA A 433 -41.79 -9.38 -6.56
CA ALA A 433 -41.02 -10.12 -5.57
C ALA A 433 -39.92 -9.27 -4.93
N THR A 434 -39.65 -9.49 -3.65
CA THR A 434 -38.49 -8.92 -2.95
C THR A 434 -37.34 -9.94 -2.99
N LEU A 435 -36.18 -9.51 -3.49
CA LEU A 435 -34.95 -10.30 -3.37
C LEU A 435 -34.32 -10.03 -1.99
N ASP A 436 -34.11 -11.10 -1.23
CA ASP A 436 -33.43 -11.07 0.05
C ASP A 436 -32.10 -11.82 -0.08
N VAL A 437 -30.98 -11.13 0.07
CA VAL A 437 -29.65 -11.71 -0.14
C VAL A 437 -28.93 -11.73 1.19
N CYS A 438 -28.42 -12.89 1.56
CA CYS A 438 -27.54 -13.07 2.71
C CYS A 438 -26.18 -13.59 2.23
N PHE A 439 -25.15 -12.78 2.45
CA PHE A 439 -23.77 -13.11 2.11
C PHE A 439 -23.00 -13.40 3.40
N LYS A 440 -22.33 -14.56 3.47
CA LYS A 440 -21.56 -14.95 4.66
C LYS A 440 -20.10 -15.23 4.34
N LEU A 441 -19.21 -14.58 5.06
CA LEU A 441 -17.78 -14.92 5.10
C LEU A 441 -17.55 -16.10 6.07
N GLU A 442 -16.43 -16.81 5.88
CA GLU A 442 -16.24 -18.16 6.42
C GLU A 442 -16.24 -18.23 7.96
N LYS A 443 -15.89 -17.13 8.67
CA LYS A 443 -15.95 -17.00 10.15
C LYS A 443 -16.01 -15.53 10.58
N GLY A 444 -17.04 -15.10 11.32
CA GLY A 444 -17.06 -13.75 11.92
C GLY A 444 -18.43 -13.23 12.35
N ILE A 445 -18.41 -12.13 13.10
CA ILE A 445 -19.56 -11.23 13.31
C ILE A 445 -19.80 -10.47 12.00
N MET A 446 -21.05 -10.12 11.68
CA MET A 446 -21.35 -9.43 10.42
C MET A 446 -20.52 -8.15 10.25
N THR A 447 -19.75 -8.09 9.17
CA THR A 447 -18.89 -6.95 8.82
C THR A 447 -19.56 -6.02 7.80
N SER A 448 -19.09 -4.78 7.68
CA SER A 448 -19.59 -3.81 6.69
C SER A 448 -19.46 -4.32 5.24
N LYS A 449 -18.40 -5.07 4.93
CA LYS A 449 -18.16 -5.68 3.60
C LYS A 449 -19.20 -6.73 3.22
N GLU A 450 -19.72 -7.51 4.17
CA GLU A 450 -20.77 -8.50 3.88
C GLU A 450 -22.07 -7.81 3.44
N LYS A 451 -22.46 -6.72 4.11
CA LYS A 451 -23.63 -5.93 3.72
C LYS A 451 -23.46 -5.27 2.35
N GLU A 452 -22.25 -4.79 2.04
CA GLU A 452 -21.93 -4.25 0.71
C GLU A 452 -22.13 -5.31 -0.37
N TYR A 453 -21.58 -6.52 -0.18
CA TYR A 453 -21.75 -7.62 -1.13
C TYR A 453 -23.20 -8.12 -1.24
N GLU A 454 -23.97 -8.11 -0.15
CA GLU A 454 -25.41 -8.37 -0.19
C GLU A 454 -26.15 -7.36 -1.07
N GLN A 455 -25.81 -6.07 -0.93
CA GLN A 455 -26.41 -5.01 -1.74
C GLN A 455 -26.05 -5.17 -3.21
N VAL A 456 -24.76 -5.40 -3.51
CA VAL A 456 -24.27 -5.62 -4.87
C VAL A 456 -25.03 -6.75 -5.55
N ILE A 457 -25.08 -7.93 -4.94
CA ILE A 457 -25.74 -9.10 -5.53
C ILE A 457 -27.23 -8.81 -5.71
N ARG A 458 -27.88 -8.17 -4.74
CA ARG A 458 -29.28 -7.77 -4.83
C ARG A 458 -29.53 -6.85 -6.02
N GLU A 459 -28.71 -5.83 -6.21
CA GLU A 459 -28.81 -4.89 -7.33
C GLU A 459 -28.50 -5.54 -8.68
N THR A 460 -27.52 -6.45 -8.75
CA THR A 460 -27.19 -7.20 -9.96
C THR A 460 -28.34 -8.08 -10.44
N PHE A 461 -29.03 -8.78 -9.52
CA PHE A 461 -30.07 -9.75 -9.88
C PHE A 461 -31.49 -9.16 -9.93
N THR A 462 -31.75 -8.00 -9.32
CA THR A 462 -33.07 -7.33 -9.38
C THR A 462 -33.59 -7.08 -10.80
N PRO A 463 -32.80 -6.54 -11.76
CA PRO A 463 -33.27 -6.34 -13.13
C PRO A 463 -33.28 -7.63 -13.98
N ILE A 464 -32.67 -8.71 -13.48
CA ILE A 464 -32.51 -9.97 -14.22
C ILE A 464 -33.63 -10.95 -13.88
N VAL A 465 -33.98 -11.06 -12.61
CA VAL A 465 -35.09 -11.88 -12.15
C VAL A 465 -36.41 -11.20 -12.53
N LEU A 466 -37.33 -11.96 -13.13
CA LEU A 466 -38.68 -11.48 -13.45
C LEU A 466 -39.53 -11.39 -12.18
N THR A 467 -39.25 -10.38 -11.35
CA THR A 467 -39.88 -10.19 -10.05
C THR A 467 -41.38 -9.91 -10.15
N ASP A 468 -41.85 -9.34 -11.26
CA ASP A 468 -43.27 -9.08 -11.52
C ASP A 468 -44.10 -10.37 -11.63
N CYS A 469 -43.46 -11.52 -11.88
CA CYS A 469 -44.14 -12.82 -11.90
C CYS A 469 -44.57 -13.31 -10.50
N PHE A 470 -44.00 -12.73 -9.43
CA PHE A 470 -44.20 -13.19 -8.06
C PHE A 470 -44.52 -12.02 -7.10
N PRO A 471 -45.68 -11.36 -7.24
CA PRO A 471 -46.07 -10.29 -6.34
C PRO A 471 -46.16 -10.80 -4.90
N ARG A 472 -45.73 -9.98 -3.94
CA ARG A 472 -45.77 -10.30 -2.49
C ARG A 472 -44.89 -11.49 -2.06
N ALA A 473 -44.10 -12.06 -2.98
CA ALA A 473 -43.20 -13.15 -2.69
C ALA A 473 -41.80 -12.66 -2.30
N VAL A 474 -41.07 -13.49 -1.59
CA VAL A 474 -39.64 -13.30 -1.28
C VAL A 474 -38.85 -14.44 -1.90
N ILE A 475 -37.77 -14.09 -2.59
CA ILE A 475 -36.77 -15.03 -3.07
C ILE A 475 -35.52 -14.78 -2.22
N SER A 476 -35.21 -15.73 -1.35
CA SER A 476 -34.08 -15.64 -0.43
C SER A 476 -32.87 -16.37 -1.01
N ILE A 477 -31.76 -15.65 -1.16
CA ILE A 477 -30.51 -16.14 -1.72
C ILE A 477 -29.47 -16.14 -0.60
N VAL A 478 -28.88 -17.30 -0.34
CA VAL A 478 -27.80 -17.45 0.64
C VAL A 478 -26.56 -17.90 -0.10
N VAL A 479 -25.49 -17.12 -0.01
CA VAL A 479 -24.22 -17.42 -0.68
C VAL A 479 -23.04 -17.10 0.24
N GLN A 480 -21.90 -17.71 -0.05
CA GLN A 480 -20.69 -17.59 0.75
C GLN A 480 -19.49 -17.26 -0.15
N HIS A 481 -18.45 -16.65 0.42
CA HIS A 481 -17.14 -16.46 -0.22
C HIS A 481 -17.08 -15.55 -1.47
N LEU A 482 -15.85 -15.36 -1.98
CA LEU A 482 -15.44 -14.65 -3.21
C LEU A 482 -16.57 -14.20 -4.14
N LEU A 483 -16.74 -12.88 -4.26
CA LEU A 483 -17.88 -12.23 -4.89
C LEU A 483 -18.11 -12.64 -6.37
N ALA A 484 -17.05 -12.72 -7.18
CA ALA A 484 -17.20 -13.10 -8.60
C ALA A 484 -17.71 -14.54 -8.77
N VAL A 485 -17.19 -15.48 -7.98
CA VAL A 485 -17.63 -16.88 -7.99
C VAL A 485 -19.02 -17.01 -7.35
N ALA A 486 -19.33 -16.19 -6.35
CA ALA A 486 -20.65 -16.11 -5.72
C ALA A 486 -21.74 -15.67 -6.70
N ILE A 487 -21.52 -14.62 -7.49
CA ILE A 487 -22.47 -14.18 -8.54
C ILE A 487 -22.71 -15.32 -9.53
N ASN A 488 -21.65 -16.02 -9.95
CA ASN A 488 -21.75 -17.16 -10.85
C ASN A 488 -22.55 -18.33 -10.23
N ALA A 489 -22.33 -18.64 -8.95
CA ALA A 489 -23.06 -19.66 -8.22
C ALA A 489 -24.55 -19.30 -8.06
N VAL A 490 -24.87 -18.03 -7.78
CA VAL A 490 -26.25 -17.54 -7.65
C VAL A 490 -27.01 -17.70 -8.97
N SER A 491 -26.40 -17.36 -10.11
CA SER A 491 -26.99 -17.60 -11.43
C SER A 491 -27.37 -19.07 -11.65
N LEU A 492 -26.49 -20.00 -11.26
CA LEU A 492 -26.76 -21.44 -11.36
C LEU A 492 -27.83 -21.92 -10.37
N ALA A 493 -27.85 -21.39 -9.15
CA ALA A 493 -28.84 -21.76 -8.14
C ALA A 493 -30.24 -21.22 -8.51
N LEU A 494 -30.34 -20.03 -9.10
CA LEU A 494 -31.60 -19.49 -9.62
C LEU A 494 -32.13 -20.31 -10.81
N MET A 495 -31.23 -20.77 -11.70
CA MET A 495 -31.61 -21.70 -12.77
C MET A 495 -32.08 -23.06 -12.22
N ASP A 496 -31.42 -23.59 -11.18
CA ASP A 496 -31.82 -24.83 -10.51
C ASP A 496 -33.19 -24.71 -9.83
N ALA A 497 -33.46 -23.56 -9.18
CA ALA A 497 -34.75 -23.24 -8.57
C ALA A 497 -35.88 -23.02 -9.59
N GLY A 498 -35.56 -22.94 -10.89
CA GLY A 498 -36.53 -22.64 -11.93
C GLY A 498 -37.10 -21.22 -11.85
N VAL A 499 -36.35 -20.28 -11.24
CA VAL A 499 -36.76 -18.87 -11.18
C VAL A 499 -36.62 -18.25 -12.57
N PRO A 500 -37.69 -17.67 -13.16
CA PRO A 500 -37.64 -17.00 -14.45
C PRO A 500 -36.67 -15.81 -14.44
N MET A 501 -35.69 -15.83 -15.34
CA MET A 501 -34.71 -14.76 -15.54
C MET A 501 -34.71 -14.30 -16.99
N THR A 502 -34.48 -13.01 -17.22
CA THR A 502 -34.37 -12.42 -18.57
C THR A 502 -33.10 -12.87 -19.29
N SER A 503 -32.02 -13.09 -18.53
CA SER A 503 -30.71 -13.49 -19.03
C SER A 503 -29.89 -14.13 -17.91
N VAL A 504 -28.75 -14.71 -18.25
CA VAL A 504 -27.84 -15.29 -17.26
C VAL A 504 -26.73 -14.29 -16.94
N VAL A 505 -26.45 -14.09 -15.66
CA VAL A 505 -25.35 -13.22 -15.22
C VAL A 505 -24.08 -14.02 -15.07
N THR A 506 -22.99 -13.51 -15.65
CA THR A 506 -21.64 -14.03 -15.48
C THR A 506 -20.73 -12.95 -14.94
N ALA A 507 -19.92 -13.28 -13.95
CA ALA A 507 -18.96 -12.38 -13.33
C ALA A 507 -17.54 -12.93 -13.43
N THR A 508 -16.59 -12.03 -13.64
CA THR A 508 -15.15 -12.32 -13.68
C THR A 508 -14.38 -11.20 -13.00
N SER A 509 -13.28 -11.55 -12.36
CA SER A 509 -12.34 -10.62 -11.76
C SER A 509 -11.08 -10.48 -12.62
N CYS A 510 -10.49 -9.29 -12.61
CA CYS A 510 -9.20 -8.99 -13.21
C CYS A 510 -8.44 -8.06 -12.28
N GLY A 511 -7.16 -8.33 -12.04
CA GLY A 511 -6.31 -7.56 -11.15
C GLY A 511 -5.08 -7.02 -11.86
N ILE A 512 -4.61 -5.86 -11.42
CA ILE A 512 -3.28 -5.35 -11.73
C ILE A 512 -2.42 -5.59 -10.51
N PHE A 513 -1.31 -6.28 -10.73
CA PHE A 513 -0.40 -6.66 -9.66
C PHE A 513 0.75 -5.63 -9.58
N PRO A 514 1.53 -5.63 -8.49
CA PRO A 514 2.65 -4.69 -8.30
C PRO A 514 3.76 -4.80 -9.36
N ASP A 515 3.72 -5.80 -10.23
CA ASP A 515 4.59 -5.91 -11.40
C ASP A 515 4.09 -5.08 -12.60
N GLY A 516 2.98 -4.35 -12.42
CA GLY A 516 2.30 -3.56 -13.46
C GLY A 516 1.56 -4.40 -14.50
N ASN A 517 1.55 -5.72 -14.36
CA ASN A 517 0.90 -6.61 -15.32
C ASN A 517 -0.56 -6.89 -14.95
N LEU A 518 -1.36 -7.09 -16.00
CA LEU A 518 -2.76 -7.47 -15.89
C LEU A 518 -2.88 -8.99 -15.76
N TYR A 519 -3.57 -9.43 -14.71
CA TYR A 519 -3.87 -10.84 -14.45
C TYR A 519 -5.38 -11.08 -14.36
N LEU A 520 -5.83 -12.04 -15.15
CA LEU A 520 -7.21 -12.47 -15.20
C LEU A 520 -7.50 -13.53 -14.12
N ASP A 521 -8.65 -13.39 -13.47
CA ASP A 521 -9.16 -14.29 -12.41
C ASP A 521 -8.12 -14.53 -11.30
N PRO A 522 -7.78 -13.48 -10.52
CA PRO A 522 -6.97 -13.63 -9.32
C PRO A 522 -7.63 -14.61 -8.32
N SER A 523 -6.79 -15.40 -7.66
CA SER A 523 -7.16 -16.32 -6.60
C SER A 523 -7.36 -15.58 -5.27
N SER A 524 -8.02 -16.20 -4.29
CA SER A 524 -8.14 -15.59 -2.96
C SER A 524 -6.79 -15.25 -2.36
N VAL A 525 -5.76 -16.08 -2.57
CA VAL A 525 -4.40 -15.78 -2.14
C VAL A 525 -3.87 -14.55 -2.86
N GLU A 526 -4.09 -14.44 -4.17
CA GLU A 526 -3.65 -13.28 -4.94
C GLU A 526 -4.43 -11.99 -4.63
N GLU A 527 -5.70 -12.10 -4.24
CA GLU A 527 -6.54 -10.98 -3.76
C GLU A 527 -6.23 -10.60 -2.30
N GLU A 528 -5.91 -11.58 -1.44
CA GLU A 528 -5.52 -11.44 -0.02
C GLU A 528 -4.04 -11.15 0.17
N VAL A 529 -3.20 -11.24 -0.87
CA VAL A 529 -1.87 -10.62 -0.89
C VAL A 529 -2.06 -9.09 -0.94
N GLN A 530 -2.76 -8.54 0.05
CA GLN A 530 -2.14 -7.53 0.88
C GLN A 530 -0.91 -8.23 1.47
N LEU A 531 0.25 -7.98 0.86
CA LEU A 531 1.51 -8.29 1.52
C LEU A 531 1.38 -7.81 2.97
N PRO A 532 1.77 -8.63 3.98
CA PRO A 532 1.72 -8.21 5.36
C PRO A 532 2.37 -6.83 5.44
N ILE A 533 1.64 -5.91 6.04
CA ILE A 533 1.91 -4.47 6.19
C ILE A 533 3.41 -4.30 6.49
N GLN A 534 4.22 -4.12 5.44
CA GLN A 534 5.63 -3.78 5.53
C GLN A 534 6.38 -3.65 4.18
N TYR A 535 5.82 -3.93 2.99
CA TYR A 535 6.68 -3.96 1.78
C TYR A 535 6.18 -3.34 0.47
N PHE A 536 4.92 -2.97 0.26
CA PHE A 536 4.49 -2.25 -0.94
C PHE A 536 3.19 -1.49 -0.65
N ASP A 537 3.16 -0.18 -0.93
CA ASP A 537 1.92 0.64 -0.94
C ASP A 537 1.13 0.47 -2.26
N GLU A 538 1.57 -0.42 -3.16
CA GLU A 538 0.78 -0.85 -4.32
C GLU A 538 -0.14 -2.00 -3.90
N ALA A 539 -1.30 -1.64 -3.33
CA ALA A 539 -2.39 -2.59 -3.14
C ALA A 539 -2.76 -3.22 -4.49
N VAL A 540 -3.00 -4.54 -4.51
CA VAL A 540 -3.53 -5.22 -5.70
C VAL A 540 -4.87 -4.57 -6.07
N SER A 541 -4.84 -3.81 -7.15
CA SER A 541 -6.04 -3.16 -7.67
C SER A 541 -6.79 -4.15 -8.53
N TRP A 542 -8.07 -4.36 -8.24
CA TRP A 542 -8.87 -5.31 -8.99
C TRP A 542 -10.20 -4.74 -9.41
N VAL A 543 -10.71 -5.28 -10.50
CA VAL A 543 -11.99 -4.95 -11.11
C VAL A 543 -12.78 -6.24 -11.22
N ILE A 544 -13.96 -6.28 -10.61
CA ILE A 544 -14.97 -7.31 -10.81
C ILE A 544 -16.04 -6.72 -11.69
N THR A 545 -16.31 -7.37 -12.82
CA THR A 545 -17.44 -7.01 -13.68
C THR A 545 -18.43 -8.16 -13.77
N ALA A 546 -19.71 -7.85 -13.63
CA ALA A 546 -20.81 -8.74 -13.91
C ALA A 546 -21.52 -8.28 -15.19
N ARG A 547 -21.75 -9.22 -16.11
CA ARG A 547 -22.39 -8.96 -17.40
C ARG A 547 -23.53 -9.94 -17.62
N SER A 548 -24.53 -9.48 -18.35
CA SER A 548 -25.62 -10.32 -18.84
C SER A 548 -25.17 -11.08 -20.10
N SER A 549 -25.64 -12.31 -20.27
CA SER A 549 -25.41 -13.09 -21.48
C SER A 549 -26.06 -12.50 -22.75
N THR A 550 -26.97 -11.54 -22.62
CA THR A 550 -27.73 -10.97 -23.74
C THR A 550 -27.35 -9.53 -24.09
N SER A 551 -26.53 -8.87 -23.26
CA SER A 551 -26.10 -7.49 -23.48
C SER A 551 -24.62 -7.33 -23.15
N ASP A 552 -23.89 -6.62 -23.99
CA ASP A 552 -22.46 -6.32 -23.77
C ASP A 552 -22.24 -5.30 -22.64
N GLY A 553 -23.32 -4.69 -22.13
CA GLY A 553 -23.30 -3.75 -21.02
C GLY A 553 -22.87 -4.40 -19.70
N VAL A 554 -22.08 -3.65 -18.92
CA VAL A 554 -21.72 -4.01 -17.55
C VAL A 554 -22.94 -3.76 -16.65
N LEU A 555 -23.44 -4.81 -16.00
CA LEU A 555 -24.53 -4.71 -15.03
C LEU A 555 -24.02 -4.18 -13.69
N THR A 556 -22.84 -4.65 -13.29
CA THR A 556 -22.23 -4.29 -12.01
C THR A 556 -20.73 -4.26 -12.18
N CYS A 557 -20.12 -3.21 -11.65
CA CYS A 557 -18.68 -3.02 -11.64
C CYS A 557 -18.26 -2.67 -10.22
N ILE A 558 -17.31 -3.41 -9.68
CA ILE A 558 -16.69 -3.11 -8.39
C ILE A 558 -15.20 -3.03 -8.61
N THR A 559 -14.64 -1.95 -8.13
CA THR A 559 -13.21 -1.70 -8.18
C THR A 559 -12.69 -1.60 -6.77
N ASN A 560 -11.52 -2.16 -6.54
CA ASN A 560 -10.76 -1.98 -5.32
C ASN A 560 -9.35 -1.51 -5.69
N GLY A 561 -8.78 -0.63 -4.89
CA GLY A 561 -7.47 -0.03 -5.14
C GLY A 561 -7.49 1.13 -6.15
N LEU A 562 -6.28 1.59 -6.50
CA LEU A 562 -6.03 2.71 -7.42
C LEU A 562 -5.82 2.17 -8.84
N LEU A 563 -6.62 2.65 -9.79
CA LEU A 563 -6.55 2.29 -11.20
C LEU A 563 -6.54 3.56 -12.04
N SER A 564 -5.64 3.64 -13.02
CA SER A 564 -5.76 4.64 -14.08
C SER A 564 -6.96 4.32 -14.99
N GLU A 565 -7.42 5.30 -15.75
CA GLU A 565 -8.51 5.11 -16.71
C GLU A 565 -8.19 4.01 -17.72
N GLU A 566 -6.98 4.01 -18.28
CA GLU A 566 -6.51 3.00 -19.23
C GLU A 566 -6.48 1.60 -18.61
N GLN A 567 -6.01 1.50 -17.37
CA GLN A 567 -5.94 0.27 -16.59
C GLN A 567 -7.33 -0.31 -16.30
N TYR A 568 -8.28 0.55 -15.92
CA TYR A 568 -9.67 0.16 -15.70
C TYR A 568 -10.30 -0.41 -16.97
N PHE A 569 -10.16 0.28 -18.10
CA PHE A 569 -10.73 -0.18 -19.37
C PHE A 569 -10.11 -1.50 -19.84
N ALA A 570 -8.79 -1.65 -19.70
CA ALA A 570 -8.09 -2.90 -20.00
C ALA A 570 -8.61 -4.06 -19.14
N CYS A 571 -8.79 -3.86 -17.83
CA CYS A 571 -9.34 -4.87 -16.93
C CYS A 571 -10.80 -5.22 -17.26
N SER A 572 -11.62 -4.22 -17.59
CA SER A 572 -13.02 -4.41 -17.96
C SER A 572 -13.16 -5.20 -19.28
N GLU A 573 -12.31 -4.93 -20.26
CA GLU A 573 -12.27 -5.64 -21.54
C GLU A 573 -11.77 -7.08 -21.36
N ALA A 574 -10.72 -7.30 -20.56
CA ALA A 574 -10.23 -8.63 -20.22
C ALA A 574 -11.32 -9.47 -19.54
N CYS A 575 -12.05 -8.88 -18.59
CA CYS A 575 -13.21 -9.51 -17.98
C CYS A 575 -14.33 -9.82 -19.00
N GLN A 576 -14.50 -8.99 -20.04
CA GLN A 576 -15.54 -9.22 -21.05
C GLN A 576 -15.28 -10.53 -21.79
N ARG A 577 -14.07 -10.67 -22.32
CA ARG A 577 -13.64 -11.86 -23.05
C ARG A 577 -13.69 -13.11 -22.15
N ALA A 578 -13.35 -12.95 -20.88
CA ALA A 578 -13.42 -14.02 -19.90
C ALA A 578 -14.86 -14.46 -19.58
N SER A 579 -15.79 -13.50 -19.49
CA SER A 579 -17.20 -13.76 -19.16
C SER A 579 -17.88 -14.65 -20.21
N GLU A 580 -17.47 -14.57 -21.48
CA GLU A 580 -17.94 -15.46 -22.55
C GLU A 580 -17.60 -16.93 -22.29
N SER A 581 -16.41 -17.19 -21.72
CA SER A 581 -15.97 -18.54 -21.36
C SER A 581 -16.81 -19.12 -20.21
N VAL A 582 -17.13 -18.29 -19.22
CA VAL A 582 -18.03 -18.67 -18.10
C VAL A 582 -19.46 -18.91 -18.62
N ALA A 583 -19.95 -18.07 -19.52
CA ALA A 583 -21.27 -18.23 -20.13
C ALA A 583 -21.35 -19.53 -20.96
N ALA A 584 -20.31 -19.85 -21.72
CA ALA A 584 -20.21 -21.11 -22.45
C ALA A 584 -20.23 -22.31 -21.49
N PHE A 585 -19.49 -22.23 -20.38
CA PHE A 585 -19.52 -23.25 -19.34
C PHE A 585 -20.93 -23.47 -18.76
N PHE A 586 -21.66 -22.40 -18.44
CA PHE A 586 -23.03 -22.49 -17.95
C PHE A 586 -23.96 -23.22 -18.91
N ARG A 587 -23.85 -22.95 -20.22
CA ARG A 587 -24.64 -23.65 -21.24
C ARG A 587 -24.34 -25.15 -21.25
N ILE A 588 -23.06 -25.54 -21.16
CA ILE A 588 -22.64 -26.94 -21.12
C ILE A 588 -23.20 -27.64 -19.88
N VAL A 589 -23.11 -26.99 -18.70
CA VAL A 589 -23.62 -27.56 -17.44
C VAL A 589 -25.15 -27.76 -17.51
N GLN A 590 -25.89 -26.79 -18.06
CA GLN A 590 -27.34 -26.91 -18.21
C GLN A 590 -27.75 -28.00 -19.20
N GLN A 591 -27.06 -28.09 -20.35
CA GLN A 591 -27.30 -29.17 -21.33
C GLN A 591 -27.01 -30.56 -20.74
N LYS A 592 -26.02 -30.69 -19.87
CA LYS A 592 -25.71 -31.96 -19.21
C LYS A 592 -26.79 -32.37 -18.21
N LYS A 593 -27.39 -31.41 -17.50
CA LYS A 593 -28.43 -31.64 -16.51
C LYS A 593 -29.79 -31.92 -17.14
N HIS A 594 -30.10 -31.19 -18.20
CA HIS A 594 -31.30 -31.35 -19.02
C HIS A 594 -30.85 -31.74 -20.44
N PRO A 595 -30.43 -33.00 -20.66
CA PRO A 595 -30.13 -33.46 -22.00
C PRO A 595 -31.37 -33.24 -22.85
N LEU A 596 -31.24 -32.50 -23.95
CA LEU A 596 -32.31 -32.35 -24.91
C LEU A 596 -32.69 -33.76 -25.36
N ASP A 597 -33.92 -34.17 -25.02
CA ASP A 597 -34.50 -35.36 -25.63
C ASP A 597 -34.39 -35.17 -27.14
N THR A 598 -33.60 -36.03 -27.77
CA THR A 598 -33.47 -36.04 -29.21
C THR A 598 -34.88 -36.31 -29.75
N PRO A 599 -35.45 -35.48 -30.64
CA PRO A 599 -36.78 -35.76 -31.15
C PRO A 599 -36.74 -37.06 -31.97
N GLY A 600 -37.27 -38.15 -31.42
CA GLY A 600 -37.65 -39.38 -32.12
C GLY A 600 -36.52 -40.34 -32.52
N GLN A 601 -36.39 -41.42 -31.74
CA GLN A 601 -36.48 -42.78 -32.33
C GLN A 601 -37.89 -43.30 -32.12
#